data_AF-A0A1E1M1A7-F1
#
_entry.id   AF-A0A1E1M1A7-F1
#
_cell.length_a   1.000
_cell.length_b   1.000
_cell.length_c   1.000
_cell.angle_alpha   90.00
_cell.angle_beta   90.00
_cell.angle_gamma   90.00
#
_symmetry.space_group_name_H-M   'P 1'
#
loop_
_entity.id
_entity.type
_entity.pdbx_description
1 polymer ?
#
loop_
_entity_poly.entity_id
_entity_poly.type
_entity_poly.pdbx_seq_one_letter_code
_entity_poly.pdbx_strand_id
1 'polypeptide(L)'
;MPRTSNIHVNVFTRPGSVTYTLPSPPYSSPCTTITLPVNSTWTSGLHWHETHTEFLQIISGAALITLDNVTQIYTSLDGIITVPRFSKHEWRRASLAPSPGYDFSPLSASLTQGQIDDEELVVH
;
A
#
# COMPACT_ATOMS: atom_id res chain seq x y z
N MET A 1 26.13 8.29 5.74
CA MET A 1 26.10 6.83 5.52
C MET A 1 26.28 6.57 4.03
N PRO A 2 27.10 5.60 3.60
CA PRO A 2 27.24 5.25 2.19
C PRO A 2 25.93 4.67 1.64
N ARG A 3 25.62 5.01 0.38
CA ARG A 3 24.44 4.51 -0.31
C ARG A 3 24.64 3.02 -0.61
N THR A 4 23.71 2.18 -0.19
CA THR A 4 23.71 0.74 -0.54
C THR A 4 23.02 0.54 -1.88
N SER A 5 23.64 -0.21 -2.79
CA SER A 5 23.07 -0.57 -4.09
C SER A 5 22.57 -2.01 -4.06
N ASN A 6 21.28 -2.21 -4.38
CA ASN A 6 20.60 -3.51 -4.38
C ASN A 6 20.07 -3.86 -5.79
N ILE A 7 20.67 -3.31 -6.85
CA ILE A 7 20.16 -3.44 -8.23
C ILE A 7 20.25 -4.88 -8.79
N HIS A 8 20.80 -5.84 -8.04
CA HIS A 8 20.95 -7.24 -8.44
C HIS A 8 19.92 -8.17 -7.79
N VAL A 9 19.14 -7.65 -6.83
CA VAL A 9 18.12 -8.45 -6.14
C VAL A 9 16.73 -8.03 -6.58
N ASN A 10 15.88 -9.02 -6.78
CA ASN A 10 14.46 -8.79 -7.08
C ASN A 10 13.62 -8.69 -5.81
N VAL A 11 14.21 -8.96 -4.63
CA VAL A 11 13.54 -8.84 -3.35
C VAL A 11 14.38 -7.96 -2.43
N PHE A 12 13.76 -6.91 -1.90
CA PHE A 12 14.37 -6.01 -0.93
C PHE A 12 13.48 -5.93 0.32
N THR A 13 14.02 -6.31 1.48
CA THR A 13 13.28 -6.35 2.75
C THR A 13 13.89 -5.40 3.76
N ARG A 14 13.03 -4.59 4.39
CA ARG A 14 13.29 -3.89 5.65
C ARG A 14 12.59 -4.68 6.76
N PRO A 15 13.32 -5.43 7.61
CA PRO A 15 12.72 -6.32 8.60
C PRO A 15 11.69 -5.61 9.48
N GLY A 16 10.52 -6.24 9.66
CA GLY A 16 9.40 -5.70 10.44
C GLY A 16 8.70 -4.48 9.84
N SER A 17 9.04 -4.08 8.61
CA SER A 17 8.56 -2.84 7.99
C SER A 17 7.94 -3.08 6.61
N VAL A 18 8.72 -3.52 5.63
CA VAL A 18 8.22 -3.66 4.25
C VAL A 18 9.11 -4.61 3.46
N THR A 19 8.49 -5.41 2.59
CA THR A 19 9.18 -6.19 1.56
C THR A 19 8.71 -5.74 0.19
N TYR A 20 9.66 -5.43 -0.69
CA TYR A 20 9.41 -5.16 -2.11
C TYR A 20 9.85 -6.36 -2.92
N THR A 21 8.96 -6.84 -3.79
CA THR A 21 9.22 -7.91 -4.76
C THR A 21 9.06 -7.31 -6.16
N LEU A 22 10.19 -7.16 -6.84
CA LEU A 22 10.31 -6.71 -8.22
C LEU A 22 10.12 -7.89 -9.18
N PRO A 23 9.73 -7.62 -10.44
CA PRO A 23 9.48 -8.68 -11.39
C PRO A 23 10.79 -9.36 -11.78
N SER A 24 10.69 -10.66 -12.09
CA SER A 24 11.81 -11.50 -12.52
C SER A 24 11.52 -12.03 -13.92
N PRO A 25 12.38 -11.77 -14.92
CA PRO A 25 13.64 -11.02 -14.85
C PRO A 25 13.47 -9.52 -14.49
N PRO A 26 14.51 -8.83 -13.99
CA PRO A 26 14.44 -7.40 -13.69
C PRO A 26 13.89 -6.60 -14.89
N TYR A 27 13.02 -5.62 -14.62
CA TYR A 27 12.39 -4.77 -15.64
C TYR A 27 11.46 -5.48 -16.64
N SER A 28 11.16 -6.77 -16.44
CA SER A 28 10.20 -7.50 -17.29
C SER A 28 8.75 -7.04 -17.14
N SER A 29 8.45 -6.27 -16.09
CA SER A 29 7.15 -5.65 -15.84
C SER A 29 7.34 -4.33 -15.07
N PRO A 30 6.45 -3.35 -15.21
CA PRO A 30 6.42 -2.17 -14.34
C PRO A 30 5.79 -2.46 -12.96
N CYS A 31 5.22 -3.66 -12.74
CA CYS A 31 4.63 -4.08 -11.48
C CYS A 31 5.67 -4.24 -10.37
N THR A 32 5.34 -3.80 -9.15
CA THR A 32 6.07 -4.15 -7.93
C THR A 32 5.08 -4.65 -6.88
N THR A 33 5.30 -5.83 -6.31
CA THR A 33 4.50 -6.28 -5.16
C THR A 33 5.14 -5.78 -3.87
N ILE A 34 4.33 -5.15 -3.00
CA ILE A 34 4.75 -4.62 -1.71
C ILE A 34 3.98 -5.32 -0.61
N THR A 35 4.69 -5.97 0.30
CA THR A 35 4.12 -6.68 1.45
C THR A 35 4.46 -5.95 2.74
N LEU A 36 3.44 -5.60 3.52
CA LEU A 36 3.59 -5.02 4.86
C LEU A 36 3.18 -6.08 5.90
N PRO A 37 4.12 -6.50 6.78
CA PRO A 37 3.79 -7.43 7.84
C PRO A 37 2.79 -6.81 8.82
N VAL A 38 2.12 -7.67 9.60
CA VAL A 38 1.30 -7.25 10.74
C VAL A 38 2.11 -6.30 11.64
N ASN A 39 1.46 -5.25 12.14
CA ASN A 39 2.05 -4.16 12.94
C ASN A 39 3.09 -3.28 12.23
N SER A 40 3.28 -3.39 10.91
CA SER A 40 4.13 -2.45 10.19
C SER A 40 3.62 -1.02 10.33
N THR A 41 4.51 -0.10 10.70
CA THR A 41 4.27 1.35 10.71
C THR A 41 4.73 2.01 9.40
N TRP A 42 5.11 1.22 8.40
CA TRP A 42 5.56 1.74 7.12
C TRP A 42 4.40 2.42 6.38
N THR A 43 4.70 3.53 5.72
CA THR A 43 3.82 4.18 4.76
C THR A 43 4.59 4.47 3.48
N SER A 44 3.89 4.61 2.35
CA SER A 44 4.53 5.08 1.12
C SER A 44 5.05 6.52 1.21
N GLY A 45 4.61 7.26 2.22
CA GLY A 45 4.83 8.69 2.39
C GLY A 45 3.96 9.50 1.43
N LEU A 46 3.57 10.71 1.82
CA LEU A 46 2.82 11.60 0.94
C LEU A 46 3.66 12.04 -0.27
N HIS A 47 3.23 11.69 -1.47
CA HIS A 47 3.93 12.03 -2.71
C HIS A 47 2.98 12.13 -3.91
N TRP A 48 3.53 12.43 -5.09
CA TRP A 48 2.83 12.36 -6.38
C TRP A 48 3.81 11.96 -7.48
N HIS A 49 3.27 11.55 -8.62
CA HIS A 49 4.05 11.24 -9.82
C HIS A 49 3.72 12.23 -10.94
N GLU A 50 4.75 12.74 -11.60
CA GLU A 50 4.58 13.70 -12.72
C GLU A 50 4.51 12.99 -14.07
N THR A 51 5.18 11.84 -14.20
CA THR A 51 5.41 11.17 -15.50
C THR A 51 4.43 10.04 -15.77
N HIS A 52 3.82 9.44 -14.74
CA HIS A 52 2.94 8.29 -14.90
C HIS A 52 1.73 8.34 -13.96
N THR A 53 0.68 7.62 -14.38
CA THR A 53 -0.40 7.19 -13.51
C THR A 53 0.08 5.96 -12.75
N GLU A 54 -0.11 5.94 -11.44
CA GLU A 54 0.11 4.73 -10.63
C GLU A 54 -1.22 3.95 -10.53
N PHE A 55 -1.13 2.63 -10.48
CA PHE A 55 -2.27 1.75 -10.26
C PHE A 55 -1.96 0.92 -9.02
N LEU A 56 -2.81 1.00 -8.02
CA LEU A 56 -2.71 0.19 -6.80
C LEU A 56 -3.77 -0.89 -6.82
N GLN A 57 -3.39 -2.11 -6.52
CA GLN A 57 -4.34 -3.20 -6.30
C GLN A 57 -4.03 -3.91 -4.98
N ILE A 58 -5.01 -3.95 -4.08
CA ILE A 58 -4.90 -4.75 -2.87
C ILE A 58 -5.11 -6.21 -3.24
N ILE A 59 -4.16 -7.06 -2.90
CA ILE A 59 -4.22 -8.51 -3.14
C ILE A 59 -4.76 -9.23 -1.89
N SER A 60 -4.31 -8.82 -0.71
CA SER A 60 -4.74 -9.35 0.60
C SER A 60 -4.63 -8.29 1.70
N GLY A 61 -5.38 -8.44 2.79
CA GLY A 61 -5.47 -7.46 3.86
C GLY A 61 -6.27 -6.21 3.50
N ALA A 62 -6.04 -5.12 4.24
CA ALA A 62 -6.70 -3.84 4.04
C ALA A 62 -5.69 -2.67 4.10
N ALA A 63 -5.84 -1.71 3.20
CA ALA A 63 -5.01 -0.51 3.11
C ALA A 63 -5.84 0.74 3.45
N LEU A 64 -5.28 1.65 4.24
CA LEU A 64 -5.78 3.02 4.34
C LEU A 64 -5.06 3.84 3.27
N ILE A 65 -5.82 4.41 2.35
CA ILE A 65 -5.29 5.18 1.22
C ILE A 65 -5.87 6.57 1.28
N THR A 66 -4.97 7.56 1.29
CA THR A 66 -5.29 8.95 1.06
C THR A 66 -5.00 9.26 -0.40
N LEU A 67 -6.01 9.69 -1.15
CA LEU A 67 -5.88 10.19 -2.52
C LEU A 67 -6.47 11.60 -2.57
N ASP A 68 -5.62 12.57 -2.87
CA ASP A 68 -5.83 14.01 -2.72
C ASP A 68 -6.32 14.37 -1.31
N ASN A 69 -7.62 14.60 -1.14
CA ASN A 69 -8.23 14.98 0.14
C ASN A 69 -9.17 13.90 0.70
N VAL A 70 -9.25 12.76 0.03
CA VAL A 70 -10.16 11.67 0.40
C VAL A 70 -9.33 10.52 0.96
N THR A 71 -9.69 10.08 2.16
CA THR A 71 -9.03 8.94 2.80
C THR A 71 -10.04 7.86 3.09
N GLN A 72 -9.79 6.65 2.58
CA GLN A 72 -10.69 5.51 2.67
C GLN A 72 -9.91 4.22 2.87
N ILE A 73 -10.59 3.19 3.39
CA ILE A 73 -10.05 1.85 3.49
C ILE A 73 -10.40 1.09 2.22
N TYR A 74 -9.40 0.42 1.64
CA TYR A 74 -9.53 -0.41 0.46
C TYR A 74 -9.07 -1.84 0.76
N THR A 75 -9.66 -2.77 0.03
CA THR A 75 -9.51 -4.22 0.15
C THR A 75 -9.35 -4.82 -1.24
N SER A 76 -9.12 -6.14 -1.31
CA SER A 76 -9.06 -6.84 -2.59
C SER A 76 -10.36 -6.83 -3.39
N LEU A 77 -11.49 -6.50 -2.77
CA LEU A 77 -12.79 -6.38 -3.45
C LEU A 77 -12.95 -5.09 -4.25
N ASP A 78 -12.15 -4.07 -3.94
CA ASP A 78 -12.25 -2.75 -4.56
C ASP A 78 -11.55 -2.69 -5.93
N GLY A 79 -10.78 -3.72 -6.28
CA GLY A 79 -10.12 -3.84 -7.57
C GLY A 79 -8.94 -2.86 -7.73
N ILE A 80 -8.78 -2.33 -8.94
CA ILE A 80 -7.68 -1.42 -9.28
C ILE A 80 -8.06 0.01 -8.92
N ILE A 81 -7.25 0.63 -8.06
CA ILE A 81 -7.33 2.03 -7.68
C ILE A 81 -6.41 2.80 -8.62
N THR A 82 -6.98 3.75 -9.36
CA THR A 82 -6.21 4.60 -10.26
C THR A 82 -5.74 5.84 -9.52
N VAL A 83 -4.44 6.10 -9.55
CA VAL A 83 -3.80 7.30 -8.99
C VAL A 83 -3.30 8.16 -10.16
N PRO A 84 -4.06 9.20 -10.56
CA PRO A 84 -3.66 10.06 -11.68
C PRO A 84 -2.34 10.78 -11.42
N ARG A 85 -1.68 11.20 -12.50
CA ARG A 85 -0.54 12.13 -12.42
C ARG A 85 -0.92 13.35 -11.59
N PHE A 86 0.04 13.83 -10.79
CA PHE A 86 -0.09 14.98 -9.89
C PHE A 86 -1.07 14.82 -8.73
N SER A 87 -1.86 13.75 -8.65
CA SER A 87 -2.67 13.46 -7.46
C SER A 87 -1.75 13.11 -6.30
N LYS A 88 -1.92 13.81 -5.19
CA LYS A 88 -1.15 13.54 -3.97
C LYS A 88 -1.71 12.29 -3.34
N HIS A 89 -0.86 11.37 -2.94
CA HIS A 89 -1.32 10.14 -2.33
C HIS A 89 -0.32 9.59 -1.31
N GLU A 90 -0.87 8.85 -0.35
CA GLU A 90 -0.16 8.07 0.65
C GLU A 90 -0.99 6.83 0.95
N TRP A 91 -0.33 5.73 1.27
CA TRP A 91 -1.00 4.53 1.72
C TRP A 91 -0.19 3.76 2.76
N ARG A 92 -0.90 3.00 3.58
CA ARG A 92 -0.37 2.17 4.66
C ARG A 92 -1.35 1.04 4.98
N ARG A 93 -0.97 0.13 5.89
CA ARG A 93 -1.94 -0.78 6.51
C ARG A 93 -3.10 0.01 7.12
N ALA A 94 -4.32 -0.45 6.88
CA ALA A 94 -5.46 -0.04 7.65
C ALA A 94 -5.28 -0.48 9.11
N SER A 95 -5.78 0.32 10.03
CA SER A 95 -5.76 0.03 11.46
C SER A 95 -7.09 0.47 12.03
N LEU A 96 -7.73 -0.36 12.85
CA LEU A 96 -8.99 0.00 13.51
C LEU A 96 -8.83 0.99 14.67
N ALA A 97 -7.59 1.37 15.00
CA ALA A 97 -7.34 2.42 15.99
C ALA A 97 -8.03 3.72 15.55
N PRO A 98 -8.86 4.34 16.40
CA PRO A 98 -9.56 5.57 16.07
C PRO A 98 -8.54 6.67 15.82
N SER A 99 -8.34 7.01 14.55
CA SER A 99 -7.71 8.28 14.19
C SER A 99 -8.73 9.38 14.51
N PRO A 100 -8.40 10.39 15.35
CA PRO A 100 -9.35 11.46 15.67
C PRO A 100 -9.80 12.14 14.38
N GLY A 101 -11.09 12.03 14.03
CA GLY A 101 -11.69 12.68 12.87
C GLY A 101 -12.13 11.76 11.71
N TYR A 102 -12.00 10.44 11.83
CA TYR A 102 -12.51 9.51 10.82
C TYR A 102 -13.87 8.93 11.22
N ASP A 103 -14.92 9.38 10.54
CA ASP A 103 -16.26 8.78 10.59
C ASP A 103 -16.26 7.51 9.73
N PHE A 104 -16.42 6.35 10.36
CA PHE A 104 -16.61 5.08 9.68
C PHE A 104 -18.05 5.03 9.13
N SER A 105 -18.29 5.72 8.01
CA SER A 105 -19.56 5.56 7.29
C SER A 105 -19.63 4.13 6.74
N PRO A 106 -20.69 3.33 7.05
CA PRO A 106 -20.71 1.89 6.84
C PRO A 106 -20.97 1.45 5.39
N LEU A 107 -20.49 2.20 4.38
CA LEU A 107 -20.77 1.91 2.97
C LEU A 107 -19.70 1.07 2.26
N SER A 108 -18.63 0.64 2.92
CA SER A 108 -17.74 -0.42 2.42
C SER A 108 -17.90 -1.65 3.30
N ALA A 109 -18.15 -2.79 2.68
CA ALA A 109 -18.37 -4.14 3.23
C ALA A 109 -17.87 -4.38 4.66
N SER A 110 -18.65 -5.14 5.46
CA SER A 110 -18.29 -5.65 6.79
C SER A 110 -16.90 -6.31 6.78
N LEU A 111 -15.85 -5.52 6.95
CA LEU A 111 -14.51 -6.01 7.18
C LEU A 111 -14.51 -6.66 8.54
N THR A 112 -14.18 -7.95 8.58
CA THR A 112 -13.97 -8.62 9.86
C THR A 112 -12.66 -8.11 10.47
N GLN A 113 -12.61 -8.00 11.81
CA GLN A 113 -11.42 -7.57 12.55
C GLN A 113 -10.13 -8.24 12.05
N GLY A 114 -10.20 -9.55 11.76
CA GLY A 114 -9.05 -10.35 11.31
C GLY A 114 -8.49 -9.93 9.95
N GLN A 115 -9.32 -9.40 9.05
CA GLN A 115 -8.85 -8.91 7.74
C GLN A 115 -8.07 -7.59 7.83
N ILE A 116 -8.27 -6.81 8.91
CA ILE A 116 -7.58 -5.54 9.11
C ILE A 116 -6.30 -5.74 9.94
N ASP A 117 -6.36 -6.60 10.97
CA ASP A 117 -5.29 -6.65 11.97
C ASP A 117 -4.36 -7.86 11.83
N ASP A 118 -4.85 -9.01 11.37
CA ASP A 118 -4.12 -10.29 11.48
C ASP A 118 -3.51 -10.79 10.17
N GLU A 119 -3.98 -10.29 9.02
CA GLU A 119 -3.44 -10.65 7.70
C GLU A 119 -2.33 -9.68 7.29
N GLU A 120 -1.30 -10.10 6.54
CA GLU A 120 -0.36 -9.15 5.92
C GLU A 120 -1.04 -8.32 4.82
N LEU A 121 -0.68 -7.05 4.69
CA LEU A 121 -1.15 -6.25 3.56
C LEU A 121 -0.25 -6.55 2.37
N VAL A 122 -0.83 -7.03 1.27
CA VAL A 122 -0.13 -7.21 0.00
C VAL A 122 -0.74 -6.28 -1.03
N VAL A 123 0.08 -5.42 -1.60
CA VAL A 123 -0.28 -4.45 -2.64
C VAL A 123 0.52 -4.74 -3.90
N HIS A 124 -0.11 -4.52 -5.05
CA HIS A 124 0.50 -4.55 -6.37
C HIS A 124 0.46 -3.15 -6.98
#